data_AF-A0A519VZ16-F1
#
_entry.id   AF-A0A519VZ16-F1
#
_cell.length_a   1.000
_cell.length_b   1.000
_cell.length_c   1.000
_cell.angle_alpha   90.00
_cell.angle_beta   90.00
_cell.angle_gamma   90.00
#
_symmetry.space_group_name_H-M   'P 1'
#
loop_
_entity.id
_entity.type
_entity.pdbx_description
1 polymer ?
#
loop_
_entity_poly.entity_id
_entity_poly.type
_entity_poly.pdbx_seq_one_letter_code
_entity_poly.pdbx_strand_id
1 'polypeptide(L)'
;MSLLDRFMLKMQSISTLHFSKSRLLCFLVLSIAFSSCKKNDEPDEVIPEQIVSSQKAIKTFYFRADKNAMLVDNLSAEIVGDTIFAVGFAGTDLTKLVPEFTFDGAKVTVADIEELSGVTYHDFSTPIKYTVTAEDKSQKTYVVKFTDNGITAVYLNTNGTAITSKDVYVAGSLKLVGNFKDVLFDSKTEVKGRGNSTWDMPKKPYRIKLDKKASLLGMPENKNWVLLANYADKSLIRSELAFSLSRSIGRPFTVASRYVELFLNGSYMGSYQLTQQVKEGPGSVEIEEQPDGTTTSPNLSGGYLIEQDLFATGEPVYFYTSKKMPFVIKYPDEDKINQQQKDYIKNHFQKLENALYADNFADPAN
;
A
#
# COMPACT_ATOMS: atom_id res chain seq x y z
N MET A 1 -16.52 -11.24 -42.05
CA MET A 1 -16.43 -12.64 -42.51
C MET A 1 -15.45 -13.36 -41.57
N SER A 2 -15.80 -13.57 -40.30
CA SER A 2 -16.72 -14.56 -39.72
C SER A 2 -16.26 -16.01 -39.92
N LEU A 3 -15.84 -16.61 -38.81
CA LEU A 3 -15.94 -18.03 -38.54
C LEU A 3 -16.53 -18.19 -37.12
N LEU A 4 -17.71 -17.58 -36.98
CA LEU A 4 -18.79 -18.07 -36.13
C LEU A 4 -19.76 -18.83 -37.06
N ASP A 5 -20.49 -19.78 -36.50
CA ASP A 5 -21.61 -20.54 -37.09
C ASP A 5 -21.26 -21.92 -37.70
N ARG A 6 -21.36 -22.94 -36.85
CA ARG A 6 -21.88 -24.28 -37.20
C ARG A 6 -22.45 -24.91 -35.93
N PHE A 7 -23.76 -24.88 -35.77
CA PHE A 7 -24.56 -26.11 -35.69
C PHE A 7 -26.05 -25.77 -35.76
N MET A 8 -26.69 -26.34 -36.77
CA MET A 8 -28.08 -26.14 -37.17
C MET A 8 -29.07 -26.96 -36.34
N LEU A 9 -30.16 -26.27 -36.00
CA LEU A 9 -31.57 -26.69 -35.92
C LEU A 9 -31.96 -28.04 -36.57
N LYS A 10 -32.92 -28.71 -35.92
CA LYS A 10 -33.87 -29.64 -36.57
C LYS A 10 -35.30 -29.41 -36.06
N MET A 11 -36.13 -28.86 -36.96
CA MET A 11 -37.55 -29.14 -37.30
C MET A 11 -38.59 -29.36 -36.16
N GLN A 12 -39.65 -28.51 -36.07
CA GLN A 12 -40.98 -28.63 -36.74
C GLN A 12 -41.77 -29.90 -36.29
N SER A 13 -43.06 -29.91 -35.92
CA SER A 13 -44.21 -29.01 -36.11
C SER A 13 -45.48 -29.58 -35.41
N ILE A 14 -46.50 -28.73 -35.15
CA ILE A 14 -47.98 -29.01 -35.23
C ILE A 14 -48.55 -29.98 -34.15
N SER A 15 -49.70 -29.83 -33.48
CA SER A 15 -51.00 -29.20 -33.77
C SER A 15 -51.77 -28.98 -32.46
N THR A 16 -52.58 -27.92 -32.44
CA THR A 16 -53.74 -27.70 -31.56
C THR A 16 -54.85 -28.72 -31.80
N LEU A 17 -55.59 -29.11 -30.75
CA LEU A 17 -56.99 -29.52 -30.87
C LEU A 17 -57.80 -29.05 -29.64
N HIS A 18 -59.00 -28.54 -29.90
CA HIS A 18 -59.95 -27.97 -28.96
C HIS A 18 -61.28 -28.75 -29.06
N PHE A 19 -62.19 -28.51 -28.10
CA PHE A 19 -63.59 -29.00 -27.97
C PHE A 19 -63.76 -30.44 -27.42
N SER A 20 -64.70 -30.76 -26.52
CA SER A 20 -66.12 -30.36 -26.46
C SER A 20 -66.74 -30.53 -25.05
N LYS A 21 -67.88 -29.84 -24.85
CA LYS A 21 -68.76 -29.73 -23.68
C LYS A 21 -69.74 -30.92 -23.50
N SER A 22 -70.28 -31.04 -22.27
CA SER A 22 -71.73 -31.06 -21.91
C SER A 22 -72.45 -32.36 -21.46
N ARG A 23 -73.21 -32.19 -20.35
CA ARG A 23 -74.52 -32.79 -19.92
C ARG A 23 -74.52 -34.17 -19.22
N LEU A 24 -74.93 -34.29 -17.95
CA LEU A 24 -76.28 -34.16 -17.30
C LEU A 24 -77.12 -35.44 -17.44
N LEU A 25 -77.40 -36.18 -16.35
CA LEU A 25 -78.75 -36.50 -15.83
C LEU A 25 -78.74 -37.42 -14.58
N CYS A 26 -79.75 -37.20 -13.74
CA CYS A 26 -80.10 -37.74 -12.42
C CYS A 26 -80.33 -39.25 -12.31
N PHE A 27 -80.18 -39.80 -11.10
CA PHE A 27 -81.16 -40.73 -10.52
C PHE A 27 -81.32 -40.48 -9.01
N LEU A 28 -82.58 -40.43 -8.60
CA LEU A 28 -83.10 -40.17 -7.25
C LEU A 28 -83.46 -41.52 -6.59
N VAL A 29 -83.04 -41.75 -5.34
CA VAL A 29 -83.61 -42.78 -4.47
C VAL A 29 -83.73 -42.25 -3.04
N LEU A 30 -84.96 -42.28 -2.53
CA LEU A 30 -85.43 -41.97 -1.16
C LEU A 30 -85.02 -43.14 -0.23
N SER A 31 -84.64 -42.96 1.04
CA SER A 31 -85.57 -43.06 2.19
C SER A 31 -84.87 -43.03 3.56
N ILE A 32 -85.44 -42.23 4.46
CA ILE A 32 -85.64 -42.41 5.93
C ILE A 32 -84.46 -42.19 6.91
N ALA A 33 -84.78 -41.38 7.93
CA ALA A 33 -83.95 -40.80 8.97
C ALA A 33 -83.79 -41.66 10.23
N PHE A 34 -82.68 -41.48 10.96
CA PHE A 34 -82.61 -41.50 12.43
C PHE A 34 -81.46 -40.62 12.95
N SER A 35 -81.74 -39.91 14.04
CA SER A 35 -80.94 -38.88 14.72
C SER A 35 -79.57 -39.33 15.25
N SER A 36 -78.59 -38.43 15.24
CA SER A 36 -77.57 -38.34 16.30
C SER A 36 -76.86 -36.98 16.25
N CYS A 37 -76.61 -36.38 17.42
CA CYS A 37 -76.09 -35.02 17.60
C CYS A 37 -74.84 -34.72 16.76
N LYS A 38 -74.88 -33.67 15.94
CA LYS A 38 -73.66 -33.07 15.37
C LYS A 38 -73.17 -31.98 16.30
N LYS A 39 -71.90 -32.11 16.73
CA LYS A 39 -71.09 -30.97 17.16
C LYS A 39 -71.14 -29.92 16.04
N ASN A 40 -71.28 -28.65 16.42
CA ASN A 40 -71.06 -27.55 15.50
C ASN A 40 -69.56 -27.57 15.14
N ASP A 41 -69.25 -28.04 13.94
CA ASP A 41 -67.97 -27.78 13.30
C ASP A 41 -68.04 -26.33 12.79
N GLU A 42 -67.51 -25.39 13.58
CA GLU A 42 -67.07 -24.13 13.01
C GLU A 42 -65.94 -24.44 12.01
N PRO A 43 -65.92 -23.84 10.82
CA PRO A 43 -64.80 -24.02 9.91
C PRO A 43 -63.54 -23.50 10.61
N ASP A 44 -62.50 -24.33 10.69
CA ASP A 44 -61.18 -23.90 11.13
C ASP A 44 -60.82 -22.62 10.36
N GLU A 45 -60.63 -21.54 11.10
CA GLU A 45 -60.20 -20.26 10.55
C GLU A 45 -58.80 -20.50 9.94
N VAL A 46 -58.71 -20.55 8.61
CA VAL A 46 -57.43 -20.69 7.91
C VAL A 46 -56.67 -19.38 8.14
N ILE A 47 -55.87 -19.34 9.21
CA ILE A 47 -54.90 -18.26 9.43
C ILE A 47 -53.96 -18.30 8.21
N PRO A 48 -53.82 -17.20 7.44
CA PRO A 48 -52.87 -17.16 6.35
C PRO A 48 -51.48 -17.49 6.91
N GLU A 49 -50.79 -18.49 6.34
CA GLU A 49 -49.38 -18.71 6.67
C GLU A 49 -48.63 -17.39 6.50
N GLN A 50 -48.08 -16.89 7.59
CA GLN A 50 -47.29 -15.67 7.56
C GLN A 50 -46.07 -15.92 6.67
N ILE A 51 -46.03 -15.25 5.51
CA ILE A 51 -44.89 -15.31 4.59
C ILE A 51 -43.72 -14.60 5.28
N VAL A 52 -42.87 -15.38 5.94
CA VAL A 52 -41.64 -14.92 6.57
C VAL A 52 -40.50 -14.87 5.56
N SER A 53 -39.72 -13.79 5.58
CA SER A 53 -38.60 -13.58 4.66
C SER A 53 -37.47 -14.58 4.90
N SER A 54 -36.88 -15.10 3.81
CA SER A 54 -35.69 -15.95 3.84
C SER A 54 -34.38 -15.17 3.62
N GLN A 55 -34.44 -13.83 3.59
CA GLN A 55 -33.27 -12.96 3.37
C GLN A 55 -32.35 -12.99 4.59
N LYS A 56 -31.04 -13.11 4.32
CA LYS A 56 -29.98 -13.30 5.33
C LYS A 56 -28.63 -12.81 4.80
N ALA A 57 -28.64 -11.62 4.23
CA ALA A 57 -27.51 -11.06 3.51
C ALA A 57 -26.86 -9.91 4.28
N ILE A 58 -25.55 -9.94 4.49
CA ILE A 58 -24.79 -8.72 4.84
C ILE A 58 -24.60 -7.92 3.56
N LYS A 59 -24.90 -6.62 3.60
CA LYS A 59 -24.92 -5.71 2.44
C LYS A 59 -23.71 -4.80 2.40
N THR A 60 -23.31 -4.28 3.56
CA THR A 60 -22.11 -3.48 3.73
C THR A 60 -21.39 -3.92 4.99
N PHE A 61 -20.07 -3.74 5.00
CA PHE A 61 -19.24 -3.95 6.18
C PHE A 61 -18.06 -2.99 6.10
N TYR A 62 -17.89 -2.14 7.10
CA TYR A 62 -16.81 -1.15 7.16
C TYR A 62 -16.44 -0.83 8.60
N PHE A 63 -15.26 -0.24 8.79
CA PHE A 63 -14.78 0.24 10.07
C PHE A 63 -14.52 1.73 9.95
N ARG A 64 -15.27 2.54 10.69
CA ARG A 64 -15.10 3.99 10.62
C ARG A 64 -13.98 4.46 11.54
N ALA A 65 -13.16 5.41 11.07
CA ALA A 65 -12.09 5.98 11.87
C ALA A 65 -12.61 6.75 13.10
N ASP A 66 -13.78 7.39 13.02
CA ASP A 66 -14.40 8.08 14.17
C ASP A 66 -14.89 7.13 15.28
N LYS A 67 -15.04 5.83 14.98
CA LYS A 67 -15.34 4.76 15.95
C LYS A 67 -14.11 3.96 16.34
N ASN A 68 -13.03 4.08 15.58
CA ASN A 68 -11.83 3.27 15.69
C ASN A 68 -10.60 4.18 15.63
N ALA A 69 -10.21 4.76 16.77
CA ALA A 69 -9.17 5.79 16.84
C ALA A 69 -7.78 5.34 16.36
N MET A 70 -7.53 4.04 16.24
CA MET A 70 -6.32 3.46 15.66
C MET A 70 -6.30 3.51 14.13
N LEU A 71 -7.45 3.67 13.49
CA LEU A 71 -7.54 3.73 12.03
C LEU A 71 -7.19 5.13 11.54
N VAL A 72 -6.34 5.17 10.52
CA VAL A 72 -5.95 6.39 9.82
C VAL A 72 -7.10 6.94 8.98
N ASP A 73 -7.91 6.06 8.39
CA ASP A 73 -9.06 6.37 7.55
C ASP A 73 -10.12 5.26 7.67
N ASN A 74 -11.32 5.51 7.17
CA ASN A 74 -12.37 4.51 7.07
C ASN A 74 -11.89 3.30 6.24
N LEU A 75 -12.13 2.10 6.76
CA LEU A 75 -11.79 0.87 6.09
C LEU A 75 -13.06 0.22 5.56
N SER A 76 -13.23 0.19 4.24
CA SER A 76 -14.32 -0.55 3.59
C SER A 76 -13.89 -1.99 3.34
N ALA A 77 -14.78 -2.95 3.64
CA ALA A 77 -14.53 -4.36 3.36
C ALA A 77 -15.31 -4.83 2.13
N GLU A 78 -14.68 -5.72 1.36
CA GLU A 78 -15.28 -6.33 0.18
C GLU A 78 -15.97 -7.65 0.55
N ILE A 79 -17.21 -7.84 0.09
CA ILE A 79 -17.97 -9.07 0.33
C ILE A 79 -17.87 -9.95 -0.92
N VAL A 80 -17.21 -11.09 -0.80
CA VAL A 80 -17.07 -12.10 -1.87
C VAL A 80 -17.65 -13.42 -1.38
N GLY A 81 -18.87 -13.72 -1.85
CA GLY A 81 -19.64 -14.89 -1.41
C GLY A 81 -19.96 -14.80 0.09
N ASP A 82 -19.34 -15.68 0.86
CA ASP A 82 -19.54 -15.79 2.31
C ASP A 82 -18.32 -15.28 3.10
N THR A 83 -17.40 -14.58 2.44
CA THR A 83 -16.22 -13.98 3.06
C THR A 83 -16.25 -12.46 2.91
N ILE A 84 -15.90 -11.77 4.00
CA ILE A 84 -15.78 -10.32 4.07
C ILE A 84 -14.30 -10.00 4.27
N PHE A 85 -13.70 -9.37 3.26
CA PHE A 85 -12.28 -9.04 3.20
C PHE A 85 -12.05 -7.58 3.60
N ALA A 86 -11.45 -7.38 4.77
CA ALA A 86 -10.97 -6.08 5.22
C ALA A 86 -9.47 -5.96 4.91
N VAL A 87 -9.04 -4.88 4.26
CA VAL A 87 -7.63 -4.63 3.96
C VAL A 87 -7.10 -3.56 4.90
N GLY A 88 -6.10 -3.91 5.71
CA GLY A 88 -5.41 -2.99 6.60
C GLY A 88 -3.95 -2.79 6.21
N PHE A 89 -3.36 -1.70 6.69
CA PHE A 89 -1.92 -1.46 6.57
C PHE A 89 -1.17 -2.22 7.65
N ALA A 90 0.10 -2.56 7.38
CA ALA A 90 0.98 -3.06 8.42
C ALA A 90 0.98 -2.09 9.62
N GLY A 91 0.89 -2.63 10.84
CA GLY A 91 0.81 -1.81 12.04
C GLY A 91 -0.59 -1.41 12.51
N THR A 92 -1.64 -1.72 11.74
CA THR A 92 -3.02 -1.54 12.21
C THR A 92 -3.29 -2.47 13.41
N ASP A 93 -3.72 -1.91 14.54
CA ASP A 93 -4.14 -2.70 15.69
C ASP A 93 -5.52 -3.31 15.44
N LEU A 94 -5.57 -4.63 15.28
CA LEU A 94 -6.78 -5.39 14.98
C LEU A 94 -7.50 -5.89 16.24
N THR A 95 -6.93 -5.68 17.44
CA THR A 95 -7.40 -6.33 18.66
C THR A 95 -8.69 -5.74 19.21
N LYS A 96 -9.08 -4.55 18.75
CA LYS A 96 -10.23 -3.82 19.26
C LYS A 96 -10.89 -2.92 18.21
N LEU A 97 -11.53 -3.53 17.22
CA LEU A 97 -12.24 -2.80 16.16
C LEU A 97 -13.75 -2.94 16.29
N VAL A 98 -14.46 -1.83 16.11
CA VAL A 98 -15.92 -1.73 16.04
C VAL A 98 -16.34 -1.71 14.57
N PRO A 99 -16.98 -2.79 14.06
CA PRO A 99 -17.50 -2.84 12.70
C PRO A 99 -18.87 -2.16 12.60
N GLU A 100 -19.15 -1.59 11.44
CA GLU A 100 -20.45 -1.08 11.04
C GLU A 100 -20.89 -1.80 9.78
N PHE A 101 -22.09 -2.38 9.83
CA PHE A 101 -22.64 -3.19 8.76
C PHE A 101 -24.14 -2.95 8.60
N THR A 102 -24.64 -3.24 7.41
CA THR A 102 -26.07 -3.32 7.11
C THR A 102 -26.40 -4.71 6.63
N PHE A 103 -27.60 -5.21 6.90
CA PHE A 103 -28.01 -6.56 6.55
C PHE A 103 -29.51 -6.67 6.28
N ASP A 104 -29.88 -7.65 5.46
CA ASP A 104 -31.24 -8.13 5.27
C ASP A 104 -31.42 -9.40 6.13
N GLY A 105 -32.33 -9.38 7.12
CA GLY A 105 -32.58 -10.50 8.02
C GLY A 105 -33.20 -10.05 9.35
N ALA A 106 -33.51 -10.99 10.23
CA ALA A 106 -34.09 -10.70 11.55
C ALA A 106 -33.04 -10.23 12.57
N LYS A 107 -31.84 -10.84 12.56
CA LYS A 107 -30.71 -10.43 13.44
C LYS A 107 -29.37 -10.96 12.95
N VAL A 108 -28.29 -10.37 13.47
CA VAL A 108 -26.91 -10.84 13.31
C VAL A 108 -26.35 -11.26 14.66
N THR A 109 -25.61 -12.37 14.70
CA THR A 109 -24.92 -12.84 15.91
C THR A 109 -23.45 -13.10 15.67
N VAL A 110 -22.64 -12.93 16.71
CA VAL A 110 -21.25 -13.39 16.80
C VAL A 110 -21.14 -14.28 18.04
N ALA A 111 -20.69 -15.52 17.85
CA ALA A 111 -20.67 -16.53 18.93
C ALA A 111 -22.02 -16.65 19.67
N ASP A 112 -23.13 -16.66 18.91
CA ASP A 112 -24.52 -16.73 19.38
C ASP A 112 -25.02 -15.54 20.21
N ILE A 113 -24.20 -14.51 20.39
CA ILE A 113 -24.59 -13.23 21.00
C ILE A 113 -25.05 -12.27 19.92
N GLU A 114 -26.19 -11.62 20.12
CA GLU A 114 -26.72 -10.63 19.18
C GLU A 114 -25.78 -9.43 19.07
N GLU A 115 -25.47 -9.07 17.82
CA GLU A 115 -24.47 -8.08 17.48
C GLU A 115 -25.14 -6.78 17.03
N LEU A 116 -24.75 -5.68 17.68
CA LEU A 116 -25.20 -4.34 17.33
C LEU A 116 -24.15 -3.64 16.45
N SER A 117 -24.54 -3.32 15.22
CA SER A 117 -23.74 -2.58 14.25
C SER A 117 -23.25 -1.24 14.84
N GLY A 118 -21.94 -0.99 14.76
CA GLY A 118 -21.32 0.26 15.22
C GLY A 118 -21.16 0.39 16.74
N VAL A 119 -21.37 -0.68 17.51
CA VAL A 119 -21.36 -0.65 18.99
C VAL A 119 -20.30 -1.58 19.58
N THR A 120 -20.36 -2.87 19.28
CA THR A 120 -19.49 -3.88 19.91
C THR A 120 -18.12 -3.89 19.21
N TYR A 121 -17.04 -4.00 19.99
CA TYR A 121 -15.70 -4.22 19.44
C TYR A 121 -15.37 -5.71 19.41
N HIS A 122 -14.53 -6.12 18.47
CA HIS A 122 -13.96 -7.47 18.40
C HIS A 122 -12.46 -7.46 18.11
N ASP A 123 -11.80 -8.58 18.42
CA ASP A 123 -10.42 -8.86 18.03
C ASP A 123 -10.38 -9.58 16.68
N PHE A 124 -10.05 -8.83 15.63
CA PHE A 124 -9.93 -9.32 14.25
C PHE A 124 -8.52 -9.84 13.91
N SER A 125 -7.66 -10.08 14.90
CA SER A 125 -6.37 -10.77 14.67
C SER A 125 -6.54 -12.21 14.16
N THR A 126 -7.74 -12.78 14.32
CA THR A 126 -8.17 -14.04 13.70
C THR A 126 -9.54 -13.88 13.02
N PRO A 127 -9.90 -14.76 12.06
CA PRO A 127 -11.19 -14.65 11.39
C PRO A 127 -12.38 -14.80 12.33
N ILE A 128 -13.37 -13.91 12.21
CA ILE A 128 -14.61 -13.91 13.01
C ILE A 128 -15.80 -14.33 12.16
N LYS A 129 -16.69 -15.14 12.75
CA LYS A 129 -17.93 -15.60 12.09
C LYS A 129 -19.12 -14.74 12.53
N TYR A 130 -19.78 -14.14 11.55
CA TYR A 130 -21.05 -13.42 11.70
C TYR A 130 -22.17 -14.27 11.13
N THR A 131 -23.23 -14.54 11.89
CA THR A 131 -24.37 -15.33 11.43
C THR A 131 -25.60 -14.44 11.31
N VAL A 132 -26.15 -14.33 10.10
CA VAL A 132 -27.43 -13.66 9.85
C VAL A 132 -28.56 -14.68 9.95
N THR A 133 -29.52 -14.43 10.82
CA THR A 133 -30.76 -15.23 10.93
C THR A 133 -31.87 -14.52 10.17
N ALA A 134 -32.50 -15.22 9.23
CA ALA A 134 -33.68 -14.74 8.51
C ALA A 134 -34.95 -14.86 9.38
N GLU A 135 -36.06 -14.26 8.93
CA GLU A 135 -37.35 -14.36 9.62
C GLU A 135 -37.91 -15.80 9.62
N ASP A 136 -37.62 -16.56 8.56
CA ASP A 136 -37.93 -17.99 8.46
C ASP A 136 -37.02 -18.89 9.32
N LYS A 137 -36.15 -18.29 10.14
CA LYS A 137 -35.14 -18.94 11.00
C LYS A 137 -33.99 -19.61 10.26
N SER A 138 -33.97 -19.60 8.92
CA SER A 138 -32.81 -20.05 8.16
C SER A 138 -31.61 -19.12 8.40
N GLN A 139 -30.40 -19.66 8.35
CA GLN A 139 -29.19 -18.93 8.71
C GLN A 139 -28.16 -18.91 7.59
N LYS A 140 -27.34 -17.86 7.57
CA LYS A 140 -26.17 -17.74 6.70
C LYS A 140 -25.01 -17.16 7.49
N THR A 141 -23.84 -17.80 7.39
CA THR A 141 -22.63 -17.37 8.09
C THR A 141 -21.67 -16.69 7.12
N TYR A 142 -21.13 -15.55 7.54
CA TYR A 142 -20.07 -14.80 6.88
C TYR A 142 -18.79 -14.88 7.71
N VAL A 143 -17.64 -15.04 7.05
CA VAL A 143 -16.33 -14.99 7.70
C VAL A 143 -15.68 -13.65 7.41
N VAL A 144 -15.47 -12.85 8.44
CA VAL A 144 -14.73 -11.59 8.36
C VAL A 144 -13.26 -11.87 8.62
N LYS A 145 -12.39 -11.44 7.70
CA LYS A 145 -10.94 -11.58 7.86
C LYS A 145 -10.20 -10.34 7.38
N PHE A 146 -9.11 -10.04 8.07
CA PHE A 146 -8.18 -9.00 7.67
C PHE A 146 -7.06 -9.55 6.79
N THR A 147 -6.66 -8.77 5.79
CA THR A 147 -5.50 -9.03 4.95
C THR A 147 -4.61 -7.80 4.96
N ASP A 148 -3.31 -8.02 5.15
CA ASP A 148 -2.31 -6.97 5.07
C ASP A 148 -2.14 -6.57 3.59
N ASN A 149 -2.03 -5.28 3.30
CA ASN A 149 -1.88 -4.80 1.92
C ASN A 149 -0.48 -5.06 1.32
N GLY A 150 0.45 -5.65 2.08
CA GLY A 150 1.80 -5.96 1.68
C GLY A 150 2.78 -4.80 1.76
N ILE A 151 2.35 -3.62 2.23
CA ILE A 151 3.20 -2.43 2.37
C ILE A 151 3.74 -2.38 3.80
N THR A 152 5.06 -2.44 3.94
CA THR A 152 5.75 -2.36 5.24
C THR A 152 5.52 -1.00 5.90
N ALA A 153 5.20 -1.03 7.20
CA ALA A 153 5.20 0.16 8.05
C ALA A 153 6.60 0.46 8.59
N VAL A 154 7.00 1.72 8.48
CA VAL A 154 8.20 2.28 9.08
C VAL A 154 7.79 3.08 10.31
N TYR A 155 8.16 2.60 11.48
CA TYR A 155 8.04 3.34 12.73
C TYR A 155 9.36 4.04 13.02
N LEU A 156 9.35 5.36 12.90
CA LEU A 156 10.47 6.22 13.26
C LEU A 156 10.12 6.98 14.54
N ASN A 157 10.92 6.83 15.58
CA ASN A 157 10.68 7.46 16.87
C ASN A 157 11.91 8.27 17.31
N THR A 158 11.76 9.58 17.45
CA THR A 158 12.78 10.52 17.95
C THR A 158 12.50 10.95 19.39
N ASN A 159 11.74 10.13 20.13
CA ASN A 159 11.23 10.41 21.47
C ASN A 159 10.47 11.74 21.54
N GLY A 160 9.67 12.04 20.51
CA GLY A 160 8.91 13.29 20.39
C GLY A 160 9.72 14.51 19.92
N THR A 161 11.04 14.39 19.73
CA THR A 161 11.86 15.50 19.24
C THR A 161 11.57 15.80 17.78
N ALA A 162 11.18 17.03 17.46
CA ALA A 162 10.89 17.43 16.08
C ALA A 162 12.16 17.42 15.20
N ILE A 163 12.01 16.98 13.94
CA ILE A 163 13.08 16.99 12.95
C ILE A 163 12.95 18.27 12.12
N THR A 164 13.72 19.31 12.47
CA THR A 164 13.59 20.67 11.90
C THR A 164 14.80 21.13 11.09
N SER A 165 15.85 20.32 11.00
CA SER A 165 17.10 20.67 10.31
C SER A 165 17.48 19.63 9.26
N LYS A 166 18.16 20.09 8.21
CA LYS A 166 18.83 19.24 7.21
C LYS A 166 20.28 18.92 7.54
N ASP A 167 20.82 19.54 8.58
CA ASP A 167 22.23 19.49 8.93
C ASP A 167 22.44 18.72 10.23
N VAL A 168 21.56 18.96 11.21
CA VAL A 168 21.60 18.34 12.53
C VAL A 168 20.78 17.07 12.56
N TYR A 169 21.44 15.96 12.92
CA TYR A 169 20.79 14.69 13.20
C TYR A 169 20.14 14.67 14.58
N VAL A 170 18.97 14.03 14.66
CA VAL A 170 18.24 13.73 15.89
C VAL A 170 18.32 12.22 16.13
N ALA A 171 18.72 11.82 17.33
CA ALA A 171 18.76 10.41 17.70
C ALA A 171 17.34 9.82 17.83
N GLY A 172 17.20 8.54 17.48
CA GLY A 172 15.92 7.84 17.53
C GLY A 172 16.05 6.33 17.35
N SER A 173 14.92 5.69 17.05
CA SER A 173 14.83 4.29 16.66
C SER A 173 14.01 4.12 15.37
N LEU A 174 14.35 3.08 14.61
CA LEU A 174 13.68 2.67 13.40
C LEU A 174 13.19 1.23 13.59
N LYS A 175 11.91 0.99 13.35
CA LYS A 175 11.33 -0.36 13.31
C LYS A 175 10.56 -0.56 12.01
N LEU A 176 10.80 -1.67 11.33
CA LEU A 176 10.05 -2.09 10.15
C LEU A 176 9.08 -3.20 10.55
N VAL A 177 7.81 -3.05 10.19
CA VAL A 177 6.75 -4.02 10.50
C VAL A 177 6.02 -4.41 9.21
N GLY A 178 5.87 -5.71 8.98
CA GLY A 178 5.02 -6.28 7.93
C GLY A 178 3.94 -7.18 8.53
N ASN A 179 2.98 -7.64 7.71
CA ASN A 179 1.94 -8.58 8.12
C ASN A 179 1.26 -8.19 9.45
N PHE A 180 0.87 -6.92 9.59
CA PHE A 180 0.38 -6.27 10.81
C PHE A 180 1.35 -6.17 12.00
N LYS A 181 2.10 -7.22 12.34
CA LYS A 181 2.88 -7.32 13.60
C LYS A 181 4.28 -7.90 13.47
N ASP A 182 4.65 -8.44 12.32
CA ASP A 182 5.94 -9.09 12.13
C ASP A 182 7.04 -8.03 12.10
N VAL A 183 7.92 -8.06 13.10
CA VAL A 183 9.06 -7.14 13.17
C VAL A 183 10.13 -7.63 12.20
N LEU A 184 10.32 -6.89 11.11
CA LEU A 184 11.28 -7.19 10.05
C LEU A 184 12.66 -6.62 10.34
N PHE A 185 12.72 -5.51 11.08
CA PHE A 185 13.95 -4.83 11.47
C PHE A 185 13.69 -3.93 12.68
N ASP A 186 14.65 -3.82 13.59
CA ASP A 186 14.60 -2.92 14.75
C ASP A 186 16.03 -2.47 15.08
N SER A 187 16.28 -1.17 15.04
CA SER A 187 17.57 -0.61 15.44
C SER A 187 17.48 0.84 15.94
N LYS A 188 18.53 1.27 16.64
CA LYS A 188 18.79 2.69 16.87
C LYS A 188 19.19 3.38 15.56
N THR A 189 18.84 4.65 15.45
CA THR A 189 19.15 5.45 14.27
C THR A 189 19.35 6.92 14.63
N GLU A 190 19.88 7.67 13.68
CA GLU A 190 19.88 9.12 13.65
C GLU A 190 19.09 9.57 12.42
N VAL A 191 18.25 10.59 12.55
CA VAL A 191 17.45 11.11 11.43
C VAL A 191 17.57 12.62 11.31
N LYS A 192 17.61 13.12 10.07
CA LYS A 192 17.50 14.54 9.76
C LYS A 192 16.61 14.78 8.55
N GLY A 193 16.22 16.04 8.35
CA GLY A 193 15.59 16.50 7.13
C GLY A 193 16.51 16.35 5.92
N ARG A 194 15.94 16.38 4.71
CA ARG A 194 16.75 16.44 3.49
C ARG A 194 16.07 17.21 2.37
N GLY A 195 16.80 17.36 1.28
CA GLY A 195 16.31 17.96 0.04
C GLY A 195 16.48 19.47 0.01
N ASN A 196 16.37 20.02 -1.20
CA ASN A 196 16.39 21.47 -1.42
C ASN A 196 14.95 21.97 -1.40
N SER A 197 14.32 22.17 -2.56
CA SER A 197 12.93 22.63 -2.65
C SER A 197 11.90 21.77 -1.91
N THR A 198 12.12 20.45 -1.82
CA THR A 198 11.21 19.54 -1.12
C THR A 198 11.22 19.71 0.40
N TRP A 199 12.29 20.30 0.95
CA TRP A 199 12.37 20.54 2.39
C TRP A 199 11.35 21.57 2.85
N ASP A 200 10.98 22.54 2.02
CA ASP A 200 10.02 23.58 2.36
C ASP A 200 8.56 23.15 2.09
N MET A 201 8.34 21.95 1.55
CA MET A 201 7.00 21.41 1.29
C MET A 201 6.30 20.92 2.56
N PRO A 202 4.95 20.84 2.60
CA PRO A 202 4.22 20.36 3.78
C PRO A 202 4.64 18.97 4.26
N LYS A 203 4.86 18.02 3.34
CA LYS A 203 5.32 16.67 3.66
C LYS A 203 6.83 16.56 3.48
N LYS A 204 7.55 16.43 4.59
CA LYS A 204 9.02 16.48 4.63
C LYS A 204 9.65 15.14 4.25
N PRO A 205 10.71 15.12 3.42
CA PRO A 205 11.55 13.94 3.24
C PRO A 205 12.65 13.86 4.31
N TYR A 206 13.11 12.64 4.60
CA TYR A 206 14.07 12.38 5.67
C TYR A 206 15.28 11.57 5.18
N ARG A 207 16.42 11.78 5.85
CA ARG A 207 17.59 10.92 5.75
C ARG A 207 17.77 10.21 7.09
N ILE A 208 17.91 8.90 7.03
CA ILE A 208 18.09 7.99 8.15
C ILE A 208 19.52 7.46 8.11
N LYS A 209 20.20 7.48 9.24
CA LYS A 209 21.53 6.90 9.42
C LYS A 209 21.43 5.83 10.49
N LEU A 210 21.59 4.58 10.09
CA LEU A 210 21.59 3.43 10.99
C LEU A 210 22.87 3.43 11.83
N ASP A 211 22.82 2.76 12.98
CA ASP A 211 23.99 2.50 13.82
C ASP A 211 25.05 1.65 13.07
N LYS A 212 24.58 0.63 12.35
CA LYS A 212 25.35 -0.32 11.54
C LYS A 212 24.76 -0.42 10.14
N LYS A 213 25.58 -0.83 9.16
CA LYS A 213 25.08 -1.20 7.83
C LYS A 213 24.11 -2.38 7.98
N ALA A 214 22.99 -2.33 7.27
CA ALA A 214 22.03 -3.41 7.22
C ALA A 214 21.28 -3.39 5.89
N SER A 215 20.80 -4.55 5.46
CA SER A 215 19.83 -4.67 4.37
C SER A 215 18.43 -4.38 4.91
N LEU A 216 17.70 -3.49 4.24
CA LEU A 216 16.29 -3.24 4.52
C LEU A 216 15.43 -3.74 3.36
N LEU A 217 14.44 -4.58 3.65
CA LEU A 217 13.43 -5.06 2.67
C LEU A 217 14.03 -5.70 1.41
N GLY A 218 15.15 -6.42 1.58
CA GLY A 218 15.86 -7.10 0.50
C GLY A 218 16.67 -6.18 -0.42
N MET A 219 16.84 -4.90 -0.06
CA MET A 219 17.73 -3.97 -0.76
C MET A 219 19.19 -4.11 -0.26
N PRO A 220 20.21 -3.80 -1.09
CA PRO A 220 21.61 -3.94 -0.67
C PRO A 220 21.93 -3.16 0.60
N GLU A 221 22.86 -3.69 1.40
CA GLU A 221 23.17 -3.11 2.70
C GLU A 221 23.63 -1.65 2.59
N ASN A 222 23.10 -0.79 3.45
CA ASN A 222 23.56 0.59 3.55
C ASN A 222 23.44 1.07 5.00
N LYS A 223 24.27 2.04 5.36
CA LYS A 223 24.15 2.77 6.63
C LYS A 223 23.21 3.97 6.49
N ASN A 224 23.12 4.55 5.30
CA ASN A 224 22.36 5.75 5.01
C ASN A 224 21.17 5.41 4.11
N TRP A 225 19.98 5.71 4.59
CA TRP A 225 18.72 5.49 3.91
C TRP A 225 17.98 6.81 3.76
N VAL A 226 17.05 6.83 2.81
CA VAL A 226 16.26 8.00 2.47
C VAL A 226 14.79 7.62 2.45
N LEU A 227 13.97 8.43 3.09
CA LEU A 227 12.52 8.44 2.91
C LEU A 227 12.14 9.61 1.99
N LEU A 228 11.87 9.30 0.72
CA LEU A 228 11.36 10.27 -0.24
C LEU A 228 9.85 10.44 -0.03
N ALA A 229 9.42 11.68 0.22
CA ALA A 229 8.01 12.00 0.41
C ALA A 229 7.20 11.99 -0.90
N ASN A 230 7.88 12.13 -2.05
CA ASN A 230 7.28 12.30 -3.38
C ASN A 230 6.14 13.35 -3.44
N TYR A 231 6.16 14.35 -2.56
CA TYR A 231 5.03 15.28 -2.36
C TYR A 231 4.62 16.08 -3.60
N ALA A 232 5.61 16.55 -4.38
CA ALA A 232 5.37 17.27 -5.62
C ALA A 232 4.86 16.35 -6.75
N ASP A 233 5.15 15.06 -6.68
CA ASP A 233 4.71 14.07 -7.66
C ASP A 233 3.31 13.57 -7.31
N LYS A 234 2.29 14.10 -7.99
CA LYS A 234 0.88 13.67 -7.78
C LYS A 234 0.61 12.20 -8.07
N SER A 235 1.51 11.53 -8.79
CA SER A 235 1.42 10.09 -9.04
C SER A 235 2.14 9.25 -7.99
N LEU A 236 3.03 9.86 -7.19
CA LEU A 236 3.97 9.20 -6.26
C LEU A 236 4.95 8.19 -6.89
N ILE A 237 4.89 7.95 -8.21
CA ILE A 237 5.60 6.85 -8.90
C ILE A 237 6.70 7.26 -9.86
N ARG A 238 6.89 8.55 -10.18
CA ARG A 238 7.86 8.96 -11.22
C ARG A 238 9.30 8.62 -10.85
N SER A 239 9.67 8.78 -9.57
CA SER A 239 11.00 8.39 -9.07
C SER A 239 11.25 6.89 -9.22
N GLU A 240 10.30 6.06 -8.77
CA GLU A 240 10.43 4.61 -8.90
C GLU A 240 10.35 4.14 -10.36
N LEU A 241 9.56 4.80 -11.20
CA LEU A 241 9.52 4.52 -12.64
C LEU A 241 10.89 4.75 -13.28
N ALA A 242 11.56 5.85 -12.94
CA ALA A 242 12.91 6.14 -13.43
C ALA A 242 13.93 5.09 -12.93
N PHE A 243 13.87 4.72 -11.65
CA PHE A 243 14.75 3.68 -11.10
C PHE A 243 14.47 2.31 -11.75
N SER A 244 13.20 1.96 -11.94
CA SER A 244 12.79 0.72 -12.58
C SER A 244 13.26 0.63 -14.03
N LEU A 245 13.10 1.70 -14.81
CA LEU A 245 13.61 1.78 -16.17
C LEU A 245 15.13 1.59 -16.18
N SER A 246 15.85 2.33 -15.32
CA SER A 246 17.31 2.27 -15.23
C SER A 246 17.81 0.86 -14.90
N ARG A 247 17.15 0.13 -13.98
CA ARG A 247 17.44 -1.30 -13.72
C ARG A 247 17.11 -2.18 -14.92
N SER A 248 16.00 -1.92 -15.60
CA SER A 248 15.53 -2.74 -16.74
C SER A 248 16.47 -2.66 -17.95
N ILE A 249 17.16 -1.53 -18.14
CA ILE A 249 18.17 -1.35 -19.19
C ILE A 249 19.60 -1.62 -18.70
N GLY A 250 19.76 -2.23 -17.51
CA GLY A 250 21.05 -2.67 -16.99
C GLY A 250 22.02 -1.54 -16.65
N ARG A 251 21.54 -0.34 -16.29
CA ARG A 251 22.43 0.76 -15.91
C ARG A 251 23.05 0.49 -14.53
N PRO A 252 24.39 0.64 -14.40
CA PRO A 252 25.05 0.52 -13.13
C PRO A 252 24.56 1.60 -12.15
N PHE A 253 24.77 1.37 -10.86
CA PHE A 253 24.53 2.35 -9.78
C PHE A 253 23.07 2.78 -9.60
N THR A 254 22.12 1.99 -10.12
CA THR A 254 20.69 2.26 -9.90
C THR A 254 20.25 1.75 -8.53
N VAL A 255 19.75 2.66 -7.69
CA VAL A 255 19.24 2.30 -6.35
C VAL A 255 18.00 1.41 -6.42
N ALA A 256 17.89 0.52 -5.44
CA ALA A 256 16.63 -0.17 -5.16
C ALA A 256 15.75 0.71 -4.26
N SER A 257 14.43 0.56 -4.39
CA SER A 257 13.50 1.25 -3.51
C SER A 257 12.27 0.39 -3.17
N ARG A 258 11.57 0.74 -2.09
CA ARG A 258 10.28 0.16 -1.67
C ARG A 258 9.33 1.26 -1.21
N TYR A 259 8.06 1.13 -1.55
CA TYR A 259 7.02 1.92 -0.89
C TYR A 259 6.81 1.43 0.53
N VAL A 260 6.62 2.37 1.45
CA VAL A 260 6.45 2.14 2.88
C VAL A 260 5.44 3.13 3.45
N GLU A 261 4.79 2.75 4.53
CA GLU A 261 3.92 3.63 5.32
C GLU A 261 4.68 4.20 6.51
N LEU A 262 4.85 5.53 6.60
CA LEU A 262 5.65 6.13 7.67
C LEU A 262 4.77 6.52 8.87
N PHE A 263 5.18 6.09 10.06
CA PHE A 263 4.72 6.60 11.35
C PHE A 263 5.88 7.31 12.05
N LEU A 264 5.76 8.62 12.28
CA LEU A 264 6.76 9.42 12.99
C LEU A 264 6.22 9.82 14.36
N ASN A 265 6.91 9.40 15.42
CA ASN A 265 6.48 9.64 16.81
C ASN A 265 5.00 9.25 17.06
N GLY A 266 4.58 8.11 16.49
CA GLY A 266 3.21 7.59 16.59
C GLY A 266 2.20 8.24 15.64
N SER A 267 2.54 9.31 14.94
CA SER A 267 1.67 9.96 13.96
C SER A 267 1.87 9.37 12.57
N TYR A 268 0.79 9.02 11.88
CA TYR A 268 0.86 8.57 10.49
C TYR A 268 1.19 9.73 9.55
N MET A 269 2.21 9.54 8.71
CA MET A 269 2.75 10.55 7.80
C MET A 269 2.43 10.25 6.31
N GLY A 270 1.70 9.17 6.03
CA GLY A 270 1.39 8.73 4.68
C GLY A 270 2.46 7.85 4.04
N SER A 271 2.25 7.54 2.77
CA SER A 271 3.18 6.76 1.93
C SER A 271 4.50 7.50 1.67
N TYR A 272 5.61 6.77 1.74
CA TYR A 272 6.96 7.22 1.38
C TYR A 272 7.62 6.17 0.49
N GLN A 273 8.66 6.58 -0.23
CA GLN A 273 9.55 5.67 -0.94
C GLN A 273 10.88 5.58 -0.17
N LEU A 274 11.14 4.42 0.42
CA LEU A 274 12.40 4.07 1.08
C LEU A 274 13.43 3.66 0.03
N THR A 275 14.60 4.30 0.03
CA THR A 275 15.70 4.00 -0.88
C THR A 275 17.05 4.18 -0.20
N GLN A 276 18.09 3.55 -0.74
CA GLN A 276 19.46 3.81 -0.32
C GLN A 276 19.87 5.26 -0.63
N GLN A 277 20.65 5.89 0.25
CA GLN A 277 21.38 7.10 -0.12
C GLN A 277 22.55 6.70 -1.01
N VAL A 278 22.64 7.30 -2.20
CA VAL A 278 23.79 7.10 -3.10
C VAL A 278 25.06 7.58 -2.42
N LYS A 279 26.06 6.70 -2.38
CA LYS A 279 27.41 6.94 -1.86
C LYS A 279 28.42 6.08 -2.64
N GLU A 280 29.68 6.41 -2.48
CA GLU A 280 30.81 5.58 -2.84
C GLU A 280 30.78 4.21 -2.13
N GLY A 281 31.22 3.18 -2.83
CA GLY A 281 31.46 1.84 -2.30
C GLY A 281 30.53 0.74 -2.82
N PRO A 282 30.77 -0.51 -2.38
CA PRO A 282 30.05 -1.68 -2.87
C PRO A 282 28.54 -1.59 -2.71
N GLY A 283 27.79 -1.98 -3.74
CA GLY A 283 26.32 -1.93 -3.73
C GLY A 283 25.71 -0.53 -3.87
N SER A 284 26.52 0.51 -4.12
CA SER A 284 26.08 1.82 -4.57
C SER A 284 26.92 2.29 -5.76
N VAL A 285 27.89 3.21 -5.60
CA VAL A 285 28.79 3.65 -6.67
C VAL A 285 30.20 3.13 -6.40
N GLU A 286 30.57 2.06 -7.09
CA GLU A 286 31.90 1.44 -6.94
C GLU A 286 32.96 2.27 -7.67
N ILE A 287 33.78 2.96 -6.88
CA ILE A 287 34.89 3.80 -7.34
C ILE A 287 36.15 3.48 -6.52
N GLU A 288 37.32 3.80 -7.07
CA GLU A 288 38.59 3.66 -6.36
C GLU A 288 38.68 4.67 -5.21
N GLU A 289 38.72 4.18 -3.97
CA GLU A 289 38.89 5.03 -2.80
C GLU A 289 40.32 5.58 -2.70
N GLN A 290 40.44 6.84 -2.30
CA GLN A 290 41.72 7.54 -2.15
C GLN A 290 42.05 7.74 -0.67
N PRO A 291 43.33 7.70 -0.26
CA PRO A 291 43.72 8.16 1.07
C PRO A 291 43.36 9.62 1.32
N ASP A 292 42.90 9.92 2.53
CA ASP A 292 42.59 11.27 2.99
C ASP A 292 43.75 12.24 2.70
N GLY A 293 43.42 13.43 2.18
CA GLY A 293 44.42 14.49 1.97
C GLY A 293 45.47 14.19 0.89
N THR A 294 45.24 13.23 0.00
CA THR A 294 46.13 12.94 -1.14
C THR A 294 46.41 14.17 -2.01
N THR A 295 47.68 14.41 -2.35
CA THR A 295 48.08 15.57 -3.20
C THR A 295 48.82 15.19 -4.49
N THR A 296 49.13 13.91 -4.68
CA THR A 296 49.95 13.43 -5.82
C THR A 296 49.37 12.17 -6.46
N SER A 297 49.69 11.96 -7.73
CA SER A 297 49.36 10.73 -8.46
C SER A 297 50.13 9.51 -7.92
N PRO A 298 49.59 8.28 -8.02
CA PRO A 298 48.34 7.93 -8.72
C PRO A 298 47.07 8.23 -7.94
N ASN A 299 47.16 8.37 -6.62
CA ASN A 299 45.98 8.51 -5.76
C ASN A 299 45.14 9.75 -6.12
N LEU A 300 45.76 10.88 -6.51
CA LEU A 300 45.04 12.11 -6.89
C LEU A 300 44.04 11.88 -8.03
N SER A 301 44.35 10.93 -8.92
CA SER A 301 43.52 10.55 -10.06
C SER A 301 42.57 9.38 -9.78
N GLY A 302 42.42 8.96 -8.52
CA GLY A 302 41.47 7.93 -8.12
C GLY A 302 40.00 8.37 -8.26
N GLY A 303 39.10 7.67 -7.58
CA GLY A 303 37.65 7.84 -7.71
C GLY A 303 37.12 9.14 -7.08
N TYR A 304 36.17 9.78 -7.76
CA TYR A 304 35.39 10.91 -7.23
C TYR A 304 33.90 10.64 -7.45
N LEU A 305 33.06 11.00 -6.48
CA LEU A 305 31.61 11.00 -6.64
C LEU A 305 31.14 12.44 -6.79
N ILE A 306 30.59 12.78 -7.95
CA ILE A 306 30.21 14.16 -8.32
C ILE A 306 28.73 14.23 -8.67
N GLU A 307 28.05 15.26 -8.18
CA GLU A 307 26.66 15.57 -8.50
C GLU A 307 26.60 16.91 -9.25
N GLN A 308 25.87 16.96 -10.36
CA GLN A 308 25.50 18.22 -10.99
C GLN A 308 24.28 18.79 -10.27
N ASP A 309 24.44 19.86 -9.50
CA ASP A 309 23.38 20.40 -8.63
C ASP A 309 23.22 21.91 -8.81
N LEU A 310 22.03 22.35 -9.19
CA LEU A 310 21.70 23.78 -9.30
C LEU A 310 21.81 24.53 -7.95
N PHE A 311 21.80 23.82 -6.83
CA PHE A 311 21.97 24.36 -5.47
C PHE A 311 23.38 24.20 -4.92
N ALA A 312 24.39 23.97 -5.77
CA ALA A 312 25.76 23.68 -5.34
C ALA A 312 26.36 24.69 -4.36
N THR A 313 25.97 25.98 -4.41
CA THR A 313 26.47 26.99 -3.46
C THR A 313 26.03 26.77 -2.01
N GLY A 314 25.00 25.96 -1.78
CA GLY A 314 24.55 25.56 -0.44
C GLY A 314 25.28 24.32 0.10
N GLU A 315 26.18 23.74 -0.68
CA GLU A 315 26.94 22.55 -0.32
C GLU A 315 28.37 22.94 0.12
N PRO A 316 29.01 22.12 0.96
CA PRO A 316 30.31 22.45 1.55
C PRO A 316 31.44 22.48 0.51
N VAL A 317 31.38 21.57 -0.46
CA VAL A 317 32.43 21.40 -1.47
C VAL A 317 31.81 21.36 -2.86
N TYR A 318 32.00 22.45 -3.61
CA TYR A 318 31.50 22.61 -4.96
C TYR A 318 32.47 23.36 -5.85
N PHE A 319 32.24 23.29 -7.17
CA PHE A 319 32.91 24.10 -8.17
C PHE A 319 31.98 24.41 -9.35
N TYR A 320 32.40 25.39 -10.15
CA TYR A 320 31.81 25.72 -11.43
C TYR A 320 32.83 25.56 -12.54
N THR A 321 32.39 25.10 -13.69
CA THR A 321 33.13 25.18 -14.95
C THR A 321 32.98 26.56 -15.61
N SER A 322 33.71 26.78 -16.70
CA SER A 322 33.71 28.05 -17.45
C SER A 322 32.32 28.42 -18.02
N LYS A 323 31.49 27.43 -18.38
CA LYS A 323 30.09 27.64 -18.81
C LYS A 323 29.11 27.71 -17.64
N LYS A 324 29.60 27.86 -16.40
CA LYS A 324 28.81 27.97 -15.17
C LYS A 324 28.00 26.72 -14.85
N MET A 325 28.48 25.54 -15.25
CA MET A 325 27.85 24.28 -14.82
C MET A 325 28.20 24.03 -13.34
N PRO A 326 27.20 23.87 -12.46
CA PRO A 326 27.44 23.68 -11.03
C PRO A 326 27.65 22.21 -10.69
N PHE A 327 28.72 21.92 -9.95
CA PHE A 327 29.04 20.56 -9.49
C PHE A 327 29.36 20.54 -8.00
N VAL A 328 28.88 19.51 -7.32
CA VAL A 328 29.12 19.22 -5.91
C VAL A 328 29.97 17.96 -5.80
N ILE A 329 31.00 18.01 -4.95
CA ILE A 329 31.84 16.85 -4.65
C ILE A 329 31.25 16.12 -3.45
N LYS A 330 30.76 14.90 -3.67
CA LYS A 330 30.18 14.03 -2.64
C LYS A 330 31.20 13.02 -2.08
N TYR A 331 32.23 12.69 -2.86
CA TYR A 331 33.41 11.94 -2.41
C TYR A 331 34.68 12.46 -3.11
N PRO A 332 35.80 12.66 -2.38
CA PRO A 332 35.96 12.50 -0.93
C PRO A 332 35.05 13.43 -0.10
N ASP A 333 34.73 13.02 1.14
CA ASP A 333 33.87 13.78 2.06
C ASP A 333 34.51 15.16 2.40
N GLU A 334 33.68 16.12 2.86
CA GLU A 334 34.04 17.53 3.04
C GLU A 334 35.24 17.79 3.96
N ASP A 335 35.44 16.93 4.96
CA ASP A 335 36.53 17.01 5.94
C ASP A 335 37.81 16.29 5.46
N LYS A 336 37.73 15.58 4.32
CA LYS A 336 38.81 14.73 3.78
C LYS A 336 39.42 15.28 2.51
N ILE A 337 38.65 16.01 1.71
CA ILE A 337 39.10 16.58 0.45
C ILE A 337 40.00 17.81 0.67
N ASN A 338 41.09 17.89 -0.10
CA ASN A 338 41.96 19.07 -0.13
C ASN A 338 41.82 19.89 -1.43
N GLN A 339 42.51 21.04 -1.48
CA GLN A 339 42.45 21.93 -2.63
C GLN A 339 43.05 21.31 -3.90
N GLN A 340 44.12 20.49 -3.80
CA GLN A 340 44.69 19.81 -4.97
C GLN A 340 43.70 18.83 -5.62
N GLN A 341 42.98 18.05 -4.82
CA GLN A 341 41.93 17.15 -5.30
C GLN A 341 40.77 17.92 -5.93
N LYS A 342 40.34 19.01 -5.30
CA LYS A 342 39.30 19.90 -5.83
C LYS A 342 39.70 20.50 -7.19
N ASP A 343 40.92 20.99 -7.32
CA ASP A 343 41.43 21.55 -8.57
C ASP A 343 41.60 20.48 -9.64
N TYR A 344 42.07 19.29 -9.27
CA TYR A 344 42.18 18.16 -10.19
C TYR A 344 40.83 17.81 -10.82
N ILE A 345 39.80 17.55 -9.99
CA ILE A 345 38.50 17.13 -10.51
C ILE A 345 37.77 18.26 -11.25
N LYS A 346 37.91 19.51 -10.79
CA LYS A 346 37.42 20.69 -11.51
C LYS A 346 38.05 20.78 -12.91
N ASN A 347 39.36 20.64 -13.01
CA ASN A 347 40.07 20.70 -14.28
C ASN A 347 39.71 19.51 -15.19
N HIS A 348 39.44 18.33 -14.61
CA HIS A 348 38.96 17.17 -15.36
C HIS A 348 37.59 17.46 -16.02
N PHE A 349 36.63 17.98 -15.26
CA PHE A 349 35.34 18.40 -15.81
C PHE A 349 35.45 19.59 -16.76
N GLN A 350 36.41 20.50 -16.55
CA GLN A 350 36.67 21.59 -17.48
C GLN A 350 37.19 21.09 -18.82
N LYS A 351 38.03 20.06 -18.84
CA LYS A 351 38.50 19.42 -20.09
C LYS A 351 37.32 18.77 -20.82
N LEU A 352 36.47 18.03 -20.12
CA LEU A 352 35.25 17.47 -20.68
C LEU A 352 34.35 18.56 -21.30
N GLU A 353 34.11 19.65 -20.58
CA GLU A 353 33.33 20.79 -21.08
C GLU A 353 33.98 21.41 -22.33
N ASN A 354 35.29 21.64 -22.29
CA ASN A 354 36.00 22.22 -23.44
C ASN A 354 35.89 21.32 -24.67
N ALA A 355 36.08 20.01 -24.53
CA ALA A 355 35.98 19.06 -25.63
C ALA A 355 34.55 19.00 -26.20
N LEU A 356 33.53 19.00 -25.34
CA LEU A 356 32.12 19.00 -25.75
C LEU A 356 31.74 20.24 -26.56
N TYR A 357 32.33 21.40 -26.26
CA TYR A 357 32.05 22.68 -26.94
C TYR A 357 33.09 23.07 -27.99
N ALA A 358 34.07 22.20 -28.28
CA ALA A 358 35.05 22.47 -29.32
C ALA A 358 34.45 22.27 -30.72
N ASP A 359 35.02 22.95 -31.73
CA ASP A 359 34.60 22.80 -33.12
C ASP A 359 34.72 21.33 -33.61
N ASN A 360 35.65 20.57 -33.02
CA ASN A 360 35.91 19.16 -33.28
C ASN A 360 35.34 18.23 -32.19
N PHE A 361 34.24 18.56 -31.52
CA PHE A 361 33.67 17.75 -30.42
C PHE A 361 33.40 16.27 -30.77
N ALA A 362 33.25 15.94 -32.05
CA ALA A 362 33.02 14.59 -32.54
C ALA A 362 34.31 13.81 -32.85
N ASP A 363 35.48 14.46 -32.77
CA ASP A 363 36.78 13.81 -32.93
C ASP A 363 37.09 12.97 -31.68
N PRO A 364 37.28 11.64 -31.80
CA PRO A 364 37.56 10.78 -30.66
C PRO A 364 38.90 11.05 -29.96
N ALA A 365 39.79 11.85 -30.56
CA ALA A 365 41.07 12.25 -29.97
C ALA A 365 41.05 13.60 -29.24
N ASN A 366 39.88 14.28 -29.20
CA ASN A 366 39.72 15.61 -28.62
C ASN A 366 39.57 15.62 -27.09
#